data_AF-A0A6A4H0W4-F1
#
_entry.id   AF-A0A6A4H0W4-F1
#
_cell.length_a   1.000
_cell.length_b   1.000
_cell.length_c   1.000
_cell.angle_alpha   90.00
_cell.angle_beta   90.00
_cell.angle_gamma   90.00
#
_symmetry.space_group_name_H-M   'P 1'
#
loop_
_entity.id
_entity.type
_entity.pdbx_description
1 polymer ?
#
loop_
_entity_poly.entity_id
_entity_poly.type
_entity_poly.pdbx_seq_one_letter_code
_entity_poly.pdbx_strand_id
1 'polypeptide(L)'
;ILLPGFIVTARKVTFADLQGTGVRVPDEGLTVSGSLEEAWREVSPPSAGSTFVDPSGLGPGFGPTSFLDPTIIGVCHSRESGVEFDPEALISLGLCRVLNPLPMGTVLEDLLPGENEDGTGIAVGLDWRLTQVGRAVMEMCWVGGLALMSFGPS
;
A
#
# COMPACT_ATOMS: atom_id res chain seq x y z
N ILE A 1 -14.19 -21.60 -15.69
CA ILE A 1 -14.78 -20.42 -15.00
C ILE A 1 -13.75 -19.33 -15.11
N LEU A 2 -14.00 -18.27 -15.87
CA LEU A 2 -13.13 -17.10 -15.89
C LEU A 2 -13.62 -16.16 -14.79
N LEU A 3 -12.74 -15.79 -13.87
CA LEU A 3 -13.04 -14.79 -12.86
C LEU A 3 -13.17 -13.42 -13.56
N PRO A 4 -14.22 -12.64 -13.29
CA PRO A 4 -14.37 -11.32 -13.91
C PRO A 4 -13.30 -10.34 -13.42
N GLY A 5 -12.75 -10.56 -12.23
CA GLY A 5 -11.74 -9.73 -11.60
C GLY A 5 -11.48 -10.15 -10.16
N PHE A 6 -10.58 -9.46 -9.47
CA PHE A 6 -10.32 -9.67 -8.04
C PHE A 6 -9.84 -8.37 -7.38
N ILE A 7 -9.96 -8.32 -6.05
CA ILE A 7 -9.44 -7.24 -5.23
C ILE A 7 -8.39 -7.82 -4.30
N VAL A 8 -7.30 -7.09 -4.12
CA VAL A 8 -6.23 -7.42 -3.18
C VAL A 8 -6.37 -6.51 -1.96
N THR A 9 -6.61 -7.12 -0.81
CA THR A 9 -6.63 -6.42 0.49
C THR A 9 -5.45 -6.84 1.33
N ALA A 10 -4.84 -5.91 2.04
CA ALA A 10 -3.77 -6.18 2.99
C ALA A 10 -4.02 -5.44 4.31
N ARG A 11 -3.49 -6.00 5.39
CA ARG A 11 -3.49 -5.40 6.72
C ARG A 11 -2.23 -5.78 7.47
N LYS A 12 -1.84 -4.95 8.42
CA LYS A 12 -0.68 -5.20 9.27
C LYS A 12 -1.14 -5.76 10.61
N VAL A 13 -0.66 -6.94 10.96
CA VAL A 13 -1.07 -7.64 12.18
C VAL A 13 0.15 -8.03 12.99
N THR A 14 0.04 -7.96 14.31
CA THR A 14 1.03 -8.54 15.21
C THR A 14 0.76 -10.02 15.43
N PHE A 15 1.75 -10.74 15.95
CA PHE A 15 1.54 -12.12 16.39
C PHE A 15 0.44 -12.24 17.45
N ALA A 16 0.32 -11.26 18.35
CA ALA A 16 -0.72 -11.23 19.37
C ALA A 16 -2.12 -11.14 18.75
N ASP A 17 -2.27 -10.34 17.69
CA ASP A 17 -3.56 -10.17 16.98
C ASP A 17 -4.02 -11.45 16.25
N LEU A 18 -3.08 -12.37 15.95
CA LEU A 18 -3.39 -13.64 15.29
C LEU A 18 -3.76 -14.75 16.27
N GLN A 19 -3.43 -14.63 17.56
CA GLN A 19 -3.74 -15.64 18.56
C GLN A 19 -5.26 -15.81 18.71
N GLY A 20 -5.74 -17.05 18.63
CA GLY A 20 -7.17 -17.36 18.75
C GLY A 20 -8.02 -17.09 17.51
N THR A 21 -7.46 -16.51 16.44
CA THR A 21 -8.19 -16.25 15.18
C THR A 21 -8.34 -17.47 14.28
N GLY A 22 -7.56 -18.53 14.53
CA GLY A 22 -7.47 -19.70 13.65
C GLY A 22 -6.62 -19.47 12.39
N VAL A 23 -6.10 -18.26 12.18
CA VAL A 23 -5.14 -17.97 11.10
C VAL A 23 -3.81 -18.67 11.41
N ARG A 24 -3.31 -19.44 10.44
CA ARG A 24 -1.98 -20.05 10.53
C ARG A 24 -0.94 -19.09 9.98
N VAL A 25 0.07 -18.78 10.79
CA VAL A 25 1.26 -18.08 10.34
C VAL A 25 2.07 -19.04 9.46
N PRO A 26 2.54 -18.63 8.28
CA PRO A 26 3.41 -19.45 7.44
C PRO A 26 4.65 -19.93 8.20
N ASP A 27 5.06 -21.18 7.98
CA ASP A 27 6.29 -21.73 8.57
C ASP A 27 7.56 -21.10 7.97
N GLU A 28 7.47 -20.64 6.72
CA GLU A 28 8.52 -19.91 6.01
C GLU A 28 8.15 -18.42 5.88
N GLY A 29 9.15 -17.56 6.06
CA GLY A 29 8.99 -16.11 5.97
C GLY A 29 8.88 -15.60 4.52
N LEU A 30 8.72 -14.28 4.38
CA LEU A 30 8.74 -13.61 3.08
C LEU A 30 10.18 -13.40 2.62
N THR A 31 10.51 -13.86 1.41
CA THR A 31 11.79 -13.56 0.77
C THR A 31 11.81 -12.12 0.28
N VAL A 32 12.82 -11.34 0.67
CA VAL A 32 13.00 -9.95 0.23
C VAL A 32 14.22 -9.81 -0.66
N SER A 33 14.12 -8.94 -1.67
CA SER A 33 15.25 -8.60 -2.53
C SER A 33 16.12 -7.53 -1.85
N GLY A 34 17.36 -7.86 -1.48
CA GLY A 34 18.32 -6.89 -0.95
C GLY A 34 18.80 -7.21 0.46
N SER A 35 19.22 -6.19 1.20
CA SER A 35 19.76 -6.37 2.54
C SER A 35 18.65 -6.54 3.59
N LEU A 36 18.72 -7.63 4.35
CA LEU A 36 17.73 -7.92 5.40
C LEU A 36 17.66 -6.80 6.45
N GLU A 37 18.77 -6.11 6.70
CA GLU A 37 18.82 -4.99 7.64
C GLU A 37 17.94 -3.81 7.20
N GLU A 38 18.00 -3.44 5.91
CA GLU A 38 17.15 -2.39 5.35
C GLU A 38 15.68 -2.80 5.39
N ALA A 39 15.37 -4.04 4.97
CA ALA A 39 14.01 -4.56 5.04
C ALA A 39 13.45 -4.51 6.46
N TRP A 40 14.23 -4.90 7.46
CA TRP A 40 13.80 -4.88 8.85
C TRP A 40 13.58 -3.47 9.39
N ARG A 41 14.43 -2.52 8.98
CA ARG A 41 14.28 -1.10 9.34
C ARG A 41 13.04 -0.46 8.73
N GLU A 42 12.67 -0.90 7.52
CA GLU A 42 11.50 -0.41 6.78
C GLU A 42 10.18 -0.96 7.37
N VAL A 43 10.20 -2.16 7.95
CA VAL A 43 9.07 -2.70 8.72
C VAL A 43 9.01 -1.99 10.07
N SER A 44 8.49 -0.77 10.08
CA SER A 44 8.22 -0.05 11.33
C SER A 44 7.37 -0.95 12.24
N PRO A 45 7.68 -1.11 13.53
CA PRO A 45 6.85 -1.89 14.42
C PRO A 45 5.44 -1.27 14.48
N PRO A 46 4.36 -2.08 14.54
CA PRO A 46 2.98 -1.59 14.63
C PRO A 46 2.67 -0.77 15.91
N SER A 47 3.67 -0.48 16.73
CA SER A 47 3.57 0.32 17.96
C SER A 47 4.03 1.77 17.82
N ALA A 48 4.52 2.20 16.66
CA ALA A 48 4.83 3.60 16.40
C ALA A 48 3.73 4.19 15.51
N GLY A 49 2.71 4.77 16.15
CA GLY A 49 1.56 5.35 15.49
C GLY A 49 1.97 6.35 14.40
N SER A 50 1.51 6.08 13.16
CA SER A 50 1.10 7.16 12.27
C SER A 50 -0.19 7.74 12.84
N THR A 51 -0.07 8.42 13.97
CA THR A 51 -1.03 9.41 14.41
C THR A 51 -0.78 10.66 13.56
N PHE A 52 -1.23 10.66 12.30
CA PHE A 52 -1.84 11.88 11.79
C PHE A 52 -3.18 12.00 12.54
N VAL A 53 -3.09 12.48 13.78
CA VAL A 53 -4.26 13.01 14.48
C VAL A 53 -4.56 14.31 13.78
N ASP A 54 -5.70 14.38 13.11
CA ASP A 54 -6.27 15.66 12.76
C ASP A 54 -6.45 16.46 14.08
N PRO A 55 -5.79 17.62 14.26
CA PRO A 55 -5.87 18.39 15.49
C PRO A 55 -7.26 19.00 15.75
N SER A 56 -8.22 18.83 14.83
CA SER A 56 -9.52 19.50 14.90
C SER A 56 -10.69 18.68 15.46
N GLY A 57 -10.55 17.36 15.66
CA GLY A 57 -11.52 16.54 16.42
C GLY A 57 -13.00 16.60 15.99
N LEU A 58 -13.31 17.15 14.81
CA LEU A 58 -14.66 17.44 14.33
C LEU A 58 -14.75 17.20 12.81
N GLY A 59 -14.35 16.02 12.34
CA GLY A 59 -14.67 15.51 11.01
C GLY A 59 -15.73 14.41 11.09
N PRO A 60 -16.70 14.33 10.16
CA PRO A 60 -17.72 13.29 10.20
C PRO A 60 -17.11 11.95 9.76
N GLY A 61 -17.00 10.99 10.68
CA GLY A 61 -17.07 9.56 10.33
C GLY A 61 -15.81 8.84 9.84
N PHE A 62 -14.59 9.35 10.04
CA PHE A 62 -13.36 8.56 9.87
C PHE A 62 -12.49 8.71 11.12
N GLY A 63 -12.72 7.84 12.11
CA GLY A 63 -11.82 7.67 13.26
C GLY A 63 -10.45 7.14 12.82
N PRO A 64 -9.47 6.98 13.74
CA PRO A 64 -8.23 6.30 13.39
C PRO A 64 -8.60 4.92 12.86
N THR A 65 -8.45 4.70 11.55
CA THR A 65 -8.62 3.37 10.96
C THR A 65 -7.70 2.46 11.76
N SER A 66 -8.29 1.47 12.41
CA SER A 66 -7.51 0.60 13.27
C SER A 66 -6.48 -0.07 12.36
N PHE A 67 -5.23 -0.25 12.79
CA PHE A 67 -4.22 -1.01 12.04
C PHE A 67 -4.68 -2.42 11.59
N LEU A 68 -5.83 -2.85 12.12
CA LEU A 68 -6.53 -4.10 11.87
C LEU A 68 -7.48 -4.06 10.66
N ASP A 69 -7.88 -2.89 10.18
CA ASP A 69 -8.81 -2.75 9.07
C ASP A 69 -8.14 -3.15 7.75
N PRO A 70 -8.78 -3.98 6.93
CA PRO A 70 -8.22 -4.36 5.64
C PRO A 70 -8.22 -3.16 4.69
N THR A 71 -7.03 -2.79 4.21
CA THR A 71 -6.85 -1.76 3.19
C THR A 71 -6.83 -2.43 1.82
N ILE A 72 -7.59 -1.89 0.86
CA ILE A 72 -7.50 -2.32 -0.55
C ILE A 72 -6.19 -1.78 -1.11
N ILE A 73 -5.30 -2.68 -1.55
CA ILE A 73 -4.00 -2.31 -2.12
C ILE A 73 -3.94 -2.49 -3.63
N GLY A 74 -4.88 -3.22 -4.22
CA GLY A 74 -4.95 -3.36 -5.66
C GLY A 74 -6.26 -3.95 -6.15
N VAL A 75 -6.55 -3.68 -7.42
CA VAL A 75 -7.78 -4.08 -8.11
C VAL A 75 -7.42 -4.63 -9.48
N CYS A 76 -8.06 -5.74 -9.85
CA CYS A 76 -8.02 -6.32 -11.17
C CYS A 76 -9.44 -6.35 -11.72
N HIS A 77 -9.72 -5.52 -12.73
CA HIS A 77 -11.05 -5.41 -13.34
C HIS A 77 -11.32 -6.44 -14.44
N SER A 78 -10.27 -6.97 -15.06
CA SER A 78 -10.33 -8.05 -16.04
C SER A 78 -8.94 -8.64 -16.26
N ARG A 79 -8.86 -9.78 -16.95
CA ARG A 79 -7.58 -10.42 -17.29
C ARG A 79 -6.69 -9.52 -18.15
N GLU A 80 -7.28 -8.75 -19.05
CA GLU A 80 -6.61 -7.91 -20.03
C GLU A 80 -6.13 -6.58 -19.42
N SER A 81 -6.81 -6.12 -18.37
CA SER A 81 -6.49 -4.87 -17.68
C SER A 81 -5.27 -4.99 -16.75
N GLY A 82 -4.91 -6.21 -16.35
CA GLY A 82 -3.87 -6.43 -15.35
C GLY A 82 -4.30 -6.06 -13.93
N VAL A 83 -3.33 -5.82 -13.06
CA VAL A 83 -3.55 -5.44 -11.65
C VAL A 83 -3.08 -4.02 -11.45
N GLU A 84 -3.98 -3.16 -11.02
CA GLU A 84 -3.69 -1.77 -10.64
C GLU A 84 -3.48 -1.71 -9.13
N PHE A 85 -2.39 -1.09 -8.70
CA PHE A 85 -2.06 -0.94 -7.28
C PHE A 85 -2.20 0.52 -6.87
N ASP A 86 -2.79 0.73 -5.70
CA ASP A 86 -2.95 2.07 -5.13
C ASP A 86 -1.69 2.48 -4.34
N PRO A 87 -0.91 3.48 -4.80
CA PRO A 87 0.30 3.90 -4.12
C PRO A 87 0.02 4.47 -2.72
N GLU A 88 -1.12 5.12 -2.48
CA GLU A 88 -1.47 5.68 -1.18
C GLU A 88 -1.72 4.58 -0.15
N ALA A 89 -2.47 3.53 -0.55
CA ALA A 89 -2.68 2.35 0.25
C ALA A 89 -1.35 1.64 0.60
N LEU A 90 -0.43 1.52 -0.37
CA LEU A 90 0.89 0.92 -0.14
C LEU A 90 1.75 1.77 0.82
N ILE A 91 1.71 3.10 0.70
CA ILE A 91 2.39 4.01 1.64
C ILE A 91 1.80 3.84 3.05
N SER A 92 0.48 3.79 3.19
CA SER A 92 -0.22 3.66 4.47
C SER A 92 0.18 2.39 5.24
N LEU A 93 0.50 1.32 4.51
CA LEU A 93 0.95 0.03 5.07
C LEU A 93 2.47 -0.05 5.29
N GLY A 94 3.24 0.97 4.89
CA GLY A 94 4.70 0.96 4.94
C GLY A 94 5.36 0.09 3.86
N LEU A 95 4.64 -0.22 2.77
CA LEU A 95 5.15 -0.95 1.61
C LEU A 95 5.83 -0.01 0.59
N CYS A 96 5.53 1.28 0.66
CA CYS A 96 6.17 2.32 -0.13
C CYS A 96 6.79 3.40 0.76
N ARG A 97 7.85 4.03 0.27
CA ARG A 97 8.43 5.25 0.84
C ARG A 97 8.30 6.40 -0.16
N VAL A 98 8.05 7.60 0.36
CA VAL A 98 8.08 8.84 -0.43
C VAL A 98 9.51 9.36 -0.42
N LEU A 99 10.13 9.49 -1.60
CA LEU A 99 11.53 9.90 -1.75
C LEU A 99 11.72 11.41 -1.63
N ASN A 100 10.70 12.17 -1.99
CA ASN A 100 10.69 13.63 -1.89
C ASN A 100 9.45 14.09 -1.10
N PRO A 101 9.43 13.91 0.23
CA PRO A 101 8.36 14.49 1.02
C PRO A 101 8.44 16.00 0.89
N LEU A 102 7.31 16.63 0.50
CA LEU A 102 7.23 18.09 0.44
C LEU A 102 7.63 18.69 1.80
N PRO A 103 8.35 19.82 1.82
CA PRO A 103 8.69 20.48 3.08
C PRO A 103 7.41 20.78 3.87
N MET A 104 7.44 20.56 5.19
CA MET A 104 6.29 20.83 6.06
C MET A 104 5.83 22.29 5.86
N GLY A 105 4.60 22.48 5.37
CA GLY A 105 4.01 23.79 5.13
C GLY A 105 3.58 24.06 3.69
N THR A 106 3.91 23.23 2.71
CA THR A 106 3.35 23.32 1.35
C THR A 106 2.06 22.51 1.23
N VAL A 107 0.96 23.18 0.88
CA VAL A 107 -0.32 22.57 0.52
C VAL A 107 -0.21 21.94 -0.87
N LEU A 108 -0.75 20.72 -1.02
CA LEU A 108 -0.72 19.95 -2.28
C LEU A 108 -1.40 20.71 -3.44
N GLU A 109 -2.40 21.55 -3.13
CA GLU A 109 -3.16 22.35 -4.10
C GLU A 109 -2.32 23.45 -4.78
N ASP A 110 -1.23 23.92 -4.16
CA ASP A 110 -0.33 24.92 -4.76
C ASP A 110 0.63 24.32 -5.82
N LEU A 111 0.69 22.99 -5.93
CA LEU A 111 1.63 22.26 -6.79
C LEU A 111 0.96 21.38 -7.85
N LEU A 112 -0.37 21.22 -7.78
CA LEU A 112 -1.14 20.65 -8.88
C LEU A 112 -1.19 21.68 -10.02
N PRO A 113 -1.10 21.25 -11.30
CA PRO A 113 -1.32 22.16 -12.40
C PRO A 113 -2.79 22.59 -12.36
N GLY A 114 -3.05 23.74 -11.73
CA GLY A 114 -4.17 24.56 -12.17
C GLY A 114 -3.99 24.80 -13.66
N GLU A 115 -5.07 24.77 -14.42
CA GLU A 115 -5.16 25.09 -15.85
C GLU A 115 -4.75 26.56 -16.13
N ASN A 116 -3.58 26.99 -15.67
CA ASN A 116 -3.03 28.30 -15.90
C ASN A 116 -2.13 28.21 -17.14
N GLU A 117 -2.48 28.98 -18.16
CA GLU A 117 -1.90 29.06 -19.52
C GLU A 117 -0.41 29.42 -19.60
N ASP A 118 0.28 29.56 -18.47
CA ASP A 118 1.69 29.94 -18.41
C ASP A 118 2.54 28.73 -17.98
N GLY A 119 2.96 27.91 -18.95
CA GLY A 119 3.67 26.62 -18.81
C GLY A 119 4.98 26.62 -17.99
N THR A 120 4.89 26.98 -16.71
CA THR A 120 5.95 26.99 -15.68
C THR A 120 5.49 26.29 -14.40
N GLY A 121 4.50 25.38 -14.50
CA GLY A 121 4.16 24.46 -13.43
C GLY A 121 5.31 23.48 -13.19
N ILE A 122 5.96 23.57 -12.02
CA ILE A 122 6.88 22.54 -11.56
C ILE A 122 6.02 21.33 -11.22
N ALA A 123 5.98 20.33 -12.12
CA ALA A 123 5.34 19.05 -11.83
C ALA A 123 6.12 18.35 -10.71
N VAL A 124 5.81 18.66 -9.45
CA VAL A 124 6.36 17.94 -8.30
C VAL A 124 5.56 16.66 -8.15
N GLY A 125 5.77 15.71 -9.06
CA GLY A 125 5.28 14.36 -8.90
C GLY A 125 5.86 13.80 -7.60
N LEU A 126 5.00 13.33 -6.71
CA LEU A 126 5.42 12.61 -5.51
C LEU A 126 6.17 11.35 -5.96
N ASP A 127 7.50 11.41 -5.92
CA ASP A 127 8.33 10.26 -6.27
C ASP A 127 8.25 9.25 -5.13
N TRP A 128 7.67 8.08 -5.41
CA TRP A 128 7.50 6.99 -4.46
C TRP A 128 8.30 5.77 -4.91
N ARG A 129 8.81 5.02 -3.94
CA ARG A 129 9.58 3.82 -4.19
C ARG A 129 9.13 2.71 -3.24
N LEU A 130 8.96 1.51 -3.79
CA LEU A 130 8.68 0.31 -2.99
C LEU A 130 9.84 0.01 -2.03
N THR A 131 9.50 -0.30 -0.79
CA THR A 131 10.40 -0.91 0.20
C THR A 131 10.78 -2.31 -0.25
N GLN A 132 11.80 -2.91 0.35
CA GLN A 132 12.16 -4.29 -0.02
C GLN A 132 11.03 -5.28 0.30
N VAL A 133 10.32 -5.04 1.41
CA VAL A 133 9.11 -5.79 1.78
C VAL A 133 7.97 -5.49 0.82
N GLY A 134 7.78 -4.22 0.45
CA GLY A 134 6.76 -3.81 -0.51
C GLY A 134 6.90 -4.48 -1.87
N ARG A 135 8.13 -4.62 -2.37
CA ARG A 135 8.41 -5.36 -3.61
C ARG A 135 8.00 -6.83 -3.49
N ALA A 136 8.42 -7.50 -2.43
CA ALA A 136 8.09 -8.90 -2.20
C ALA A 136 6.58 -9.14 -2.05
N VAL A 137 5.86 -8.24 -1.36
CA VAL A 137 4.40 -8.28 -1.24
C VAL A 137 3.75 -8.08 -2.61
N MET A 138 4.20 -7.09 -3.39
CA MET A 138 3.65 -6.81 -4.71
C MET A 138 3.86 -7.98 -5.68
N GLU A 139 5.05 -8.61 -5.65
CA GLU A 139 5.34 -9.83 -6.41
C GLU A 139 4.43 -10.98 -5.99
N MET A 140 4.21 -11.18 -4.69
CA MET A 140 3.29 -12.19 -4.18
C MET A 140 1.85 -11.93 -4.67
N CYS A 141 1.37 -10.69 -4.59
CA CYS A 141 0.05 -10.32 -5.08
C CYS A 141 -0.07 -10.53 -6.59
N TRP A 142 0.97 -10.19 -7.34
CA TRP A 142 1.03 -10.39 -8.79
C TRP A 142 0.97 -11.89 -9.16
N VAL A 143 1.80 -12.73 -8.53
CA VAL A 143 1.81 -14.18 -8.78
C VAL A 143 0.49 -14.83 -8.35
N GLY A 144 -0.07 -14.40 -7.21
CA GLY A 144 -1.40 -14.84 -6.77
C GLY A 144 -2.49 -14.46 -7.76
N GLY A 145 -2.46 -13.24 -8.28
CA GLY A 145 -3.37 -12.75 -9.32
C GLY A 145 -3.25 -13.54 -10.63
N LEU A 146 -2.02 -13.81 -11.07
CA LEU A 146 -1.76 -14.69 -12.22
C LEU A 146 -2.34 -16.08 -11.98
N ALA A 147 -2.13 -16.67 -10.81
CA ALA A 147 -2.71 -17.97 -10.49
C ALA A 147 -4.25 -17.93 -10.57
N LEU A 148 -4.90 -16.92 -9.99
CA LEU A 148 -6.36 -16.77 -10.05
C LEU A 148 -6.89 -16.64 -11.48
N MET A 149 -6.21 -15.87 -12.33
CA MET A 149 -6.68 -15.54 -13.68
C MET A 149 -6.18 -16.51 -14.77
N SER A 150 -5.19 -17.35 -14.48
CA SER A 150 -4.52 -18.24 -15.47
C SER A 150 -5.14 -19.65 -15.57
N PHE A 151 -5.99 -20.07 -14.62
CA PHE A 151 -6.61 -21.40 -14.68
C PHE A 151 -7.90 -21.43 -15.52
N GLY A 152 -7.80 -21.92 -16.76
CA GLY A 152 -8.95 -22.40 -17.54
C GLY A 152 -8.57 -22.86 -18.95
N PRO A 153 -8.92 -24.09 -19.38
CA PRO A 153 -8.72 -24.51 -20.77
C PRO A 153 -9.65 -23.69 -21.69
N SER A 154 -9.07 -23.13 -22.75
CA SER A 154 -9.77 -22.75 -23.97
C SER A 154 -10.32 -23.98 -24.68
#